data_AF-A0A7C4Y7K6-F1
#
_entry.id   AF-A0A7C4Y7K6-F1
#
_cell.length_a   1.000
_cell.length_b   1.000
_cell.length_c   1.000
_cell.angle_alpha   90.00
_cell.angle_beta   90.00
_cell.angle_gamma   90.00
#
_symmetry.space_group_name_H-M   'P 1'
#
loop_
_entity.id
_entity.type
_entity.pdbx_description
1 polymer ?
#
loop_
_entity_poly.entity_id
_entity_poly.type
_entity_poly.pdbx_seq_one_letter_code
_entity_poly.pdbx_strand_id
1 'polypeptide(L)'
;MNCPKPVLAVITILFSMAWISCDKPSGIADDNTPYNLSYGDSIIYLRPSAGDYIVSPLLHRDGEYTGFPDGIEIDDKTGAINVSKSETGLRYRISHTSPQGIVTTTMVVLSGITFTDHFYHLSTGDSVAHPVYNASADRLIPLIGSTFDEDNIANGGGCAVRTNDGKINLAESIRKGVFGPNPQNDDKKEIEIKYRINDGSGKTLNKLKVLLYWYNTIADVPQYVWEILNDRTSQGVFLRNGNTATNNAGLQTEKEARPRPPCVIIIAN
;
A
#
# COMPACT_ATOMS: atom_id res chain seq x y z
N MET A 1 -16.54 80.23 -59.16
CA MET A 1 -16.03 79.20 -58.22
C MET A 1 -17.15 78.21 -57.96
N ASN A 2 -17.17 77.10 -58.71
CA ASN A 2 -18.15 76.02 -58.59
C ASN A 2 -17.37 74.71 -58.53
N CYS A 3 -17.55 73.96 -57.44
CA CYS A 3 -16.86 72.72 -57.12
C CYS A 3 -17.75 71.52 -57.50
N PRO A 4 -17.26 70.51 -58.24
CA PRO A 4 -17.96 69.24 -58.40
C PRO A 4 -17.45 68.19 -57.39
N LYS A 5 -18.40 67.51 -56.75
CA LYS A 5 -18.18 66.39 -55.81
C LYS A 5 -17.82 65.10 -56.57
N PRO A 6 -16.94 64.25 -56.03
CA PRO A 6 -16.97 62.82 -56.31
C PRO A 6 -17.57 62.03 -55.13
N VAL A 7 -18.46 61.12 -55.49
CA VAL A 7 -19.10 60.11 -54.65
C VAL A 7 -18.06 59.03 -54.31
N LEU A 8 -17.80 58.79 -53.02
CA LEU A 8 -16.97 57.67 -52.57
C LEU A 8 -17.90 56.60 -51.98
N ALA A 9 -17.98 55.46 -52.67
CA ALA A 9 -18.75 54.29 -52.28
C ALA A 9 -18.07 53.58 -51.09
N VAL A 10 -18.83 53.37 -50.01
CA VAL A 10 -18.43 52.57 -48.85
C VAL A 10 -18.74 51.11 -49.16
N ILE A 11 -17.70 50.29 -49.33
CA ILE A 11 -17.83 48.82 -49.42
C ILE A 11 -17.64 48.27 -48.00
N THR A 12 -18.71 47.80 -47.39
CA THR A 12 -18.71 47.14 -46.08
C THR A 12 -18.43 45.64 -46.31
N ILE A 13 -17.22 45.19 -45.99
CA ILE A 13 -16.87 43.76 -45.98
C ILE A 13 -17.30 43.18 -44.63
N LEU A 14 -18.41 42.43 -44.62
CA LEU A 14 -18.83 41.58 -43.52
C LEU A 14 -17.88 40.38 -43.43
N PHE A 15 -16.95 40.42 -42.48
CA PHE A 15 -16.09 39.30 -42.15
C PHE A 15 -16.83 38.36 -41.19
N SER A 16 -17.50 37.35 -41.75
CA SER A 16 -18.15 36.28 -41.00
C SER A 16 -17.09 35.37 -40.37
N MET A 17 -16.86 35.52 -39.06
CA MET A 17 -16.12 34.55 -38.26
C MET A 17 -16.96 33.28 -38.12
N ALA A 18 -16.68 32.29 -38.97
CA ALA A 18 -17.10 30.91 -38.72
C ALA A 18 -16.20 30.33 -37.62
N TRP A 19 -16.73 30.27 -36.39
CA TRP A 19 -16.14 29.49 -35.32
C TRP A 19 -16.30 28.02 -35.67
N ILE A 20 -15.25 27.43 -36.26
CA ILE A 20 -15.12 25.98 -36.35
C ILE A 20 -14.79 25.51 -34.94
N SER A 21 -15.83 25.17 -34.17
CA SER A 21 -15.69 24.36 -32.97
C SER A 21 -15.21 22.99 -33.43
N CYS A 22 -13.89 22.78 -33.41
CA CYS A 22 -13.35 21.44 -33.37
C CYS A 22 -13.69 20.86 -32.00
N ASP A 23 -14.81 20.14 -31.92
CA ASP A 23 -15.03 19.20 -30.84
C ASP A 23 -13.89 18.18 -30.90
N LYS A 24 -12.91 18.37 -30.02
CA LYS A 24 -11.92 17.36 -29.71
C LYS A 24 -12.74 16.15 -29.26
N PRO A 25 -12.69 14.99 -29.94
CA PRO A 25 -13.41 13.82 -29.47
C PRO A 25 -12.94 13.58 -28.04
N SER A 26 -13.84 13.81 -27.09
CA SER A 26 -13.69 13.36 -25.72
C SER A 26 -13.41 11.88 -25.83
N GLY A 27 -12.21 11.48 -25.39
CA GLY A 27 -11.79 10.09 -25.35
C GLY A 27 -12.59 9.34 -24.30
N ILE A 28 -13.90 9.25 -24.48
CA ILE A 28 -14.73 8.27 -23.81
C ILE A 28 -14.23 6.95 -24.37
N ALA A 29 -13.38 6.29 -23.60
CA ALA A 29 -13.02 4.91 -23.88
C ALA A 29 -14.35 4.14 -23.93
N ASP A 30 -14.72 3.67 -25.12
CA ASP A 30 -15.89 2.84 -25.32
C ASP A 30 -15.78 1.63 -24.38
N ASP A 31 -16.73 1.48 -23.45
CA ASP A 31 -16.76 0.38 -22.48
C ASP A 31 -16.84 -1.00 -23.15
N ASN A 32 -17.11 -1.04 -24.45
CA ASN A 32 -17.04 -2.26 -25.27
C ASN A 32 -15.61 -2.71 -25.62
N THR A 33 -14.58 -1.90 -25.33
CA THR A 33 -13.18 -2.33 -25.47
C THR A 33 -12.70 -3.02 -24.19
N PRO A 34 -12.04 -4.19 -24.27
CA PRO A 34 -11.54 -4.89 -23.09
C PRO A 34 -10.65 -3.97 -22.24
N TYR A 35 -11.07 -3.69 -21.01
CA TYR A 35 -10.28 -2.92 -20.05
C TYR A 35 -9.41 -3.87 -19.22
N ASN A 36 -8.10 -3.67 -19.30
CA ASN A 36 -7.16 -4.33 -18.40
C ASN A 36 -6.43 -3.27 -17.59
N LEU A 37 -6.83 -3.11 -16.32
CA LEU A 37 -6.14 -2.24 -15.38
C LEU A 37 -4.72 -2.79 -15.15
N SER A 38 -3.71 -1.96 -15.45
CA SER A 38 -2.31 -2.34 -15.28
C SER A 38 -1.46 -1.10 -15.04
N TYR A 39 -0.41 -1.24 -14.23
CA TYR A 39 0.63 -0.23 -14.00
C TYR A 39 1.93 -0.57 -14.75
N GLY A 40 1.87 -1.54 -15.66
CA GLY A 40 3.04 -2.08 -16.37
C GLY A 40 3.76 -3.13 -15.54
N ASP A 41 4.42 -2.69 -14.47
CA ASP A 41 5.12 -3.58 -13.55
C ASP A 41 4.23 -3.96 -12.35
N SER A 42 4.26 -5.24 -11.98
CA SER A 42 3.59 -5.73 -10.76
C SER A 42 4.41 -5.47 -9.49
N ILE A 43 5.68 -5.08 -9.62
CA ILE A 43 6.56 -4.72 -8.50
C ILE A 43 7.07 -3.30 -8.75
N ILE A 44 6.67 -2.38 -7.88
CA ILE A 44 7.03 -0.98 -7.93
C ILE A 44 8.06 -0.71 -6.83
N TYR A 45 9.22 -0.21 -7.24
CA TYR A 45 10.29 0.16 -6.32
C TYR A 45 10.23 1.65 -6.05
N LEU A 46 10.21 2.05 -4.78
CA LEU A 46 10.35 3.45 -4.41
C LEU A 46 11.65 4.02 -4.99
N ARG A 47 11.60 5.16 -5.68
CA ARG A 47 12.77 5.78 -6.31
C ARG A 47 13.20 7.03 -5.55
N PRO A 48 14.51 7.35 -5.54
CA PRO A 48 14.96 8.66 -5.11
C PRO A 48 14.32 9.72 -6.01
N SER A 49 13.61 10.67 -5.42
CA SER A 49 12.94 11.75 -6.15
C SER A 49 13.05 13.04 -5.34
N ALA A 50 13.13 14.17 -6.03
CA ALA A 50 13.08 15.49 -5.40
C ALA A 50 11.66 15.84 -4.87
N GLY A 51 10.65 15.04 -5.23
CA GLY A 51 9.28 15.14 -4.76
C GLY A 51 8.61 13.77 -4.68
N ASP A 52 7.29 13.74 -4.74
CA ASP A 52 6.52 12.49 -4.70
C ASP A 52 6.80 11.64 -5.95
N TYR A 53 7.02 10.34 -5.76
CA TYR A 53 7.14 9.36 -6.84
C TYR A 53 5.75 8.81 -7.15
N ILE A 54 5.19 9.23 -8.29
CA ILE A 54 3.85 8.86 -8.74
C ILE A 54 3.94 7.83 -9.87
N VAL A 55 3.10 6.79 -9.80
CA VAL A 55 2.95 5.79 -10.86
C VAL A 55 1.49 5.74 -11.29
N SER A 56 1.22 5.96 -12.57
CA SER A 56 -0.13 5.97 -13.14
C SER A 56 -0.46 4.65 -13.84
N PRO A 57 -1.75 4.28 -13.96
CA PRO A 57 -2.14 3.15 -14.79
C PRO A 57 -1.74 3.40 -16.24
N LEU A 58 -1.37 2.35 -16.98
CA LEU A 58 -1.01 2.41 -18.39
C LEU A 58 -2.16 2.94 -19.26
N LEU A 59 -3.40 2.64 -18.85
CA LEU A 59 -4.62 3.13 -19.46
C LEU A 59 -5.58 3.61 -18.37
N HIS A 60 -5.82 4.91 -18.36
CA HIS A 60 -6.83 5.55 -17.52
C HIS A 60 -8.23 5.43 -18.16
N ARG A 61 -9.26 5.28 -17.32
CA ARG A 61 -10.68 5.35 -17.68
C ARG A 61 -11.46 6.10 -16.61
N ASP A 62 -12.55 6.74 -17.02
CA ASP A 62 -13.51 7.32 -16.09
C ASP A 62 -14.07 6.25 -15.15
N GLY A 63 -14.38 6.62 -13.92
CA GLY A 63 -14.82 5.72 -12.86
C GLY A 63 -14.14 6.06 -11.53
N GLU A 64 -14.18 5.11 -10.60
CA GLU A 64 -13.57 5.22 -9.28
C GLU A 64 -12.46 4.18 -9.10
N TYR A 65 -11.31 4.62 -8.61
CA TYR A 65 -10.17 3.78 -8.30
C TYR A 65 -10.04 3.61 -6.78
N THR A 66 -9.85 2.38 -6.33
CA THR A 66 -9.64 2.05 -4.92
C THR A 66 -8.44 1.13 -4.73
N GLY A 67 -7.80 1.24 -3.57
CA GLY A 67 -6.66 0.41 -3.18
C GLY A 67 -6.96 -0.35 -1.91
N PHE A 68 -6.52 -1.61 -1.85
CA PHE A 68 -6.69 -2.48 -0.70
C PHE A 68 -5.44 -3.33 -0.47
N PRO A 69 -4.92 -3.51 0.75
CA PRO A 69 -5.40 -2.93 2.01
C PRO A 69 -5.15 -1.41 2.09
N ASP A 70 -5.57 -0.79 3.19
CA ASP A 70 -5.17 0.56 3.56
C ASP A 70 -3.63 0.71 3.56
N GLY A 71 -3.17 1.96 3.41
CA GLY A 71 -1.75 2.30 3.37
C GLY A 71 -1.21 2.55 1.96
N ILE A 72 -2.01 2.32 0.92
CA ILE A 72 -1.73 2.84 -0.42
C ILE A 72 -2.38 4.20 -0.62
N GLU A 73 -1.58 5.17 -1.05
CA GLU A 73 -2.04 6.50 -1.43
C GLU A 73 -2.38 6.47 -2.92
N ILE A 74 -3.64 6.21 -3.25
CA ILE A 74 -4.16 6.21 -4.63
C ILE A 74 -5.13 7.37 -4.83
N ASP A 75 -4.97 8.09 -5.94
CA ASP A 75 -5.94 9.09 -6.39
C ASP A 75 -7.17 8.39 -6.97
N ASP A 76 -8.34 8.65 -6.37
CA ASP A 76 -9.60 7.96 -6.64
C ASP A 76 -10.15 8.20 -8.05
N LYS A 77 -9.71 9.26 -8.73
CA LYS A 77 -10.18 9.63 -10.07
C LYS A 77 -9.24 9.15 -11.15
N THR A 78 -7.94 9.27 -10.94
CA THR A 78 -6.93 8.99 -11.96
C THR A 78 -6.34 7.58 -11.84
N GLY A 79 -6.47 6.96 -10.66
CA GLY A 79 -5.78 5.73 -10.31
C GLY A 79 -4.29 5.91 -10.09
N ALA A 80 -3.78 7.14 -10.02
CA ALA A 80 -2.36 7.39 -9.79
C ALA A 80 -1.97 7.01 -8.35
N ILE A 81 -0.93 6.19 -8.20
CA ILE A 81 -0.39 5.75 -6.91
C ILE A 81 0.77 6.66 -6.53
N ASN A 82 0.68 7.29 -5.37
CA ASN A 82 1.79 8.00 -4.75
C ASN A 82 2.63 7.05 -3.89
N VAL A 83 3.66 6.48 -4.51
CA VAL A 83 4.53 5.49 -3.90
C VAL A 83 5.32 6.07 -2.72
N SER A 84 5.67 7.37 -2.78
CA SER A 84 6.39 8.06 -1.69
C SER A 84 5.57 8.20 -0.41
N LYS A 85 4.24 8.27 -0.54
CA LYS A 85 3.31 8.41 0.60
C LYS A 85 2.74 7.08 1.08
N SER A 86 2.75 6.07 0.21
CA SER A 86 2.28 4.72 0.50
C SER A 86 3.20 3.94 1.44
N GLU A 87 2.67 2.94 2.12
CA GLU A 87 3.46 1.95 2.87
C GLU A 87 4.09 0.94 1.91
N THR A 88 5.38 0.67 2.06
CA THR A 88 6.09 -0.28 1.23
C THR A 88 6.18 -1.66 1.88
N GLY A 89 6.66 -2.65 1.13
CA GLY A 89 6.67 -4.05 1.56
C GLY A 89 5.29 -4.69 1.53
N LEU A 90 4.39 -4.20 0.68
CA LEU A 90 3.01 -4.64 0.62
C LEU A 90 2.54 -4.98 -0.78
N ARG A 91 1.61 -5.93 -0.83
CA ARG A 91 0.82 -6.25 -2.01
C ARG A 91 -0.54 -5.59 -1.88
N TYR A 92 -0.87 -4.75 -2.84
CA TYR A 92 -2.15 -4.06 -2.95
C TYR A 92 -2.94 -4.58 -4.13
N ARG A 93 -4.23 -4.81 -3.91
CA ARG A 93 -5.24 -4.95 -4.97
C ARG A 93 -5.73 -3.56 -5.30
N ILE A 94 -5.57 -3.17 -6.55
CA ILE A 94 -6.19 -1.96 -7.09
C ILE A 94 -7.43 -2.37 -7.85
N SER A 95 -8.53 -1.67 -7.59
CA SER A 95 -9.80 -1.88 -8.28
C SER A 95 -10.18 -0.60 -9.01
N HIS A 96 -10.72 -0.73 -10.21
CA HIS A 96 -11.41 0.33 -10.93
C HIS A 96 -12.86 -0.09 -11.12
N THR A 97 -13.78 0.79 -10.77
CA THR A 97 -15.22 0.61 -10.99
C THR A 97 -15.67 1.61 -12.04
N SER A 98 -16.12 1.13 -13.20
CA SER A 98 -16.63 1.98 -14.28
C SER A 98 -17.94 2.69 -13.85
N PRO A 99 -18.36 3.77 -14.54
CA PRO A 99 -19.64 4.43 -14.27
C PRO A 99 -20.87 3.50 -14.38
N GLN A 100 -20.74 2.37 -15.06
CA GLN A 100 -21.77 1.33 -15.23
C GLN A 100 -21.64 0.20 -14.20
N GLY A 101 -20.70 0.31 -13.27
CA GLY A 101 -20.48 -0.66 -12.19
C GLY A 101 -19.61 -1.87 -12.56
N ILE A 102 -18.91 -1.83 -13.69
CA ILE A 102 -17.99 -2.92 -14.08
C ILE A 102 -16.70 -2.78 -13.28
N VAL A 103 -16.32 -3.82 -12.54
CA VAL A 103 -15.11 -3.83 -11.71
C VAL A 103 -13.97 -4.57 -12.40
N THR A 104 -12.83 -3.90 -12.55
CA THR A 104 -11.57 -4.50 -13.01
C THR A 104 -10.51 -4.37 -11.93
N THR A 105 -9.75 -5.42 -11.68
CA THR A 105 -8.73 -5.43 -10.60
C THR A 105 -7.35 -5.81 -11.10
N THR A 106 -6.32 -5.27 -10.46
CA THR A 106 -4.93 -5.68 -10.65
C THR A 106 -4.17 -5.72 -9.32
N MET A 107 -3.06 -6.45 -9.29
CA MET A 107 -2.21 -6.53 -8.10
C MET A 107 -0.91 -5.77 -8.35
N VAL A 108 -0.58 -4.87 -7.43
CA VAL A 108 0.71 -4.16 -7.40
C VAL A 108 1.41 -4.46 -6.08
N VAL A 109 2.72 -4.63 -6.12
CA VAL A 109 3.55 -4.82 -4.94
C VAL A 109 4.46 -3.61 -4.82
N LEU A 110 4.31 -2.83 -3.75
CA LEU A 110 5.30 -1.82 -3.40
C LEU A 110 6.45 -2.54 -2.70
N SER A 111 7.61 -2.61 -3.36
CA SER A 111 8.76 -3.40 -2.87
C SER A 111 9.22 -2.94 -1.49
N GLY A 112 9.59 -3.89 -0.63
CA GLY A 112 9.99 -3.61 0.75
C GLY A 112 9.99 -4.86 1.60
N ILE A 113 10.18 -4.68 2.91
CA ILE A 113 10.03 -5.74 3.89
C ILE A 113 8.65 -5.70 4.55
N THR A 114 8.21 -6.83 5.06
CA THR A 114 7.04 -6.95 5.93
C THR A 114 7.30 -7.98 7.03
N PHE A 115 6.34 -8.20 7.92
CA PHE A 115 6.37 -9.29 8.90
C PHE A 115 5.15 -10.17 8.66
N THR A 116 5.32 -11.46 8.93
CA THR A 116 4.19 -12.40 8.95
C THR A 116 3.34 -12.14 10.16
N ASP A 117 2.02 -12.19 9.96
CA ASP A 117 1.13 -12.22 11.10
C ASP A 117 1.25 -13.57 11.81
N HIS A 118 1.65 -13.58 13.08
CA HIS A 118 2.02 -14.82 13.76
C HIS A 118 1.91 -14.71 15.28
N PHE A 119 1.62 -15.85 15.92
CA PHE A 119 1.65 -16.02 17.38
C PHE A 119 3.03 -16.49 17.82
N TYR A 120 3.73 -15.63 18.55
CA TYR A 120 5.06 -15.89 19.08
C TYR A 120 4.95 -16.33 20.54
N HIS A 121 5.23 -17.61 20.79
CA HIS A 121 5.21 -18.21 22.12
C HIS A 121 6.58 -18.06 22.80
N LEU A 122 6.71 -17.08 23.69
CA LEU A 122 7.98 -16.79 24.36
C LEU A 122 8.46 -17.96 25.24
N SER A 123 7.52 -18.69 25.86
CA SER A 123 7.81 -19.86 26.70
C SER A 123 8.47 -21.01 25.95
N THR A 124 8.25 -21.12 24.64
CA THR A 124 8.89 -22.14 23.78
C THR A 124 10.12 -21.62 23.05
N GLY A 125 10.57 -20.39 23.36
CA GLY A 125 11.71 -19.74 22.71
C GLY A 125 11.40 -19.06 21.38
N ASP A 126 10.13 -19.05 20.93
CA ASP A 126 9.71 -18.37 19.71
C ASP A 126 9.61 -16.86 19.97
N SER A 127 10.75 -16.20 19.90
CA SER A 127 10.96 -14.83 20.40
C SER A 127 11.48 -13.87 19.35
N VAL A 128 11.52 -14.28 18.08
CA VAL A 128 12.12 -13.49 17.00
C VAL A 128 11.18 -13.40 15.81
N ALA A 129 10.63 -12.20 15.57
CA ALA A 129 9.92 -11.92 14.34
C ALA A 129 10.91 -11.64 13.21
N HIS A 130 10.77 -12.39 12.12
CA HIS A 130 11.66 -12.32 10.97
C HIS A 130 11.02 -11.44 9.88
N PRO A 131 11.72 -10.43 9.36
CA PRO A 131 11.22 -9.69 8.22
C PRO A 131 11.24 -10.60 6.99
N VAL A 132 10.29 -10.36 6.09
CA VAL A 132 10.15 -11.06 4.81
C VAL A 132 10.17 -10.04 3.69
N TYR A 133 10.86 -10.34 2.61
CA TYR A 133 10.87 -9.48 1.42
C TYR A 133 9.61 -9.73 0.59
N ASN A 134 8.67 -8.78 0.58
CA ASN A 134 7.34 -9.04 0.03
C ASN A 134 7.29 -8.93 -1.51
N ALA A 135 8.32 -8.37 -2.15
CA ALA A 135 8.38 -8.31 -3.62
C ALA A 135 8.45 -9.71 -4.27
N SER A 136 8.92 -10.73 -3.54
CA SER A 136 8.96 -12.12 -3.99
C SER A 136 9.25 -13.04 -2.81
N ALA A 137 8.36 -14.00 -2.54
CA ALA A 137 8.56 -14.99 -1.47
C ALA A 137 9.86 -15.79 -1.60
N ASP A 138 10.29 -16.04 -2.84
CA ASP A 138 11.50 -16.82 -3.12
C ASP A 138 12.79 -15.99 -3.02
N ARG A 139 12.70 -14.70 -2.71
CA ARG A 139 13.87 -13.82 -2.62
C ARG A 139 14.19 -13.51 -1.16
N LEU A 140 15.43 -13.79 -0.81
CA LEU A 140 16.00 -13.33 0.46
C LEU A 140 16.09 -11.80 0.46
N ILE A 141 15.92 -11.21 1.65
CA ILE A 141 16.18 -9.79 1.84
C ILE A 141 17.66 -9.52 1.50
N PRO A 142 17.98 -8.51 0.68
CA PRO A 142 19.37 -8.20 0.33
C PRO A 142 20.06 -7.51 1.52
N LEU A 143 20.57 -8.27 2.49
CA LEU A 143 21.10 -7.72 3.75
C LEU A 143 22.35 -6.84 3.57
N ILE A 144 23.20 -7.14 2.58
CA ILE A 144 24.44 -6.39 2.37
C ILE A 144 24.13 -4.97 1.89
N GLY A 145 24.52 -3.98 2.69
CA GLY A 145 24.27 -2.56 2.41
C GLY A 145 22.85 -2.09 2.75
N SER A 146 22.06 -2.93 3.41
CA SER A 146 20.76 -2.57 3.98
C SER A 146 20.90 -2.09 5.41
N THR A 147 20.00 -1.22 5.83
CA THR A 147 19.92 -0.66 7.19
C THR A 147 18.48 -0.67 7.66
N PHE A 148 18.26 -1.05 8.92
CA PHE A 148 16.94 -1.11 9.54
C PHE A 148 16.92 -0.22 10.78
N ASP A 149 15.74 0.36 11.06
CA ASP A 149 15.53 1.34 12.14
C ASP A 149 16.49 2.54 12.06
N GLU A 150 16.61 3.16 10.86
CA GLU A 150 17.60 4.20 10.56
C GLU A 150 17.48 5.46 11.45
N ASP A 151 16.27 5.77 11.94
CA ASP A 151 16.02 6.90 12.84
C ASP A 151 15.96 6.48 14.33
N ASN A 152 16.25 5.20 14.64
CA ASN A 152 16.16 4.63 15.99
C ASN A 152 14.78 4.83 16.67
N ILE A 153 13.71 4.94 15.88
CA ILE A 153 12.34 5.15 16.37
C ILE A 153 11.85 3.88 17.06
N ALA A 154 12.07 2.71 16.46
CA ALA A 154 11.61 1.45 17.01
C ALA A 154 12.39 1.09 18.29
N ASN A 155 13.72 1.11 18.23
CA ASN A 155 14.58 0.83 19.39
C ASN A 155 14.42 1.86 20.50
N GLY A 156 14.30 3.15 20.16
CA GLY A 156 14.02 4.22 21.11
C GLY A 156 12.65 4.06 21.79
N GLY A 157 11.67 3.48 21.08
CA GLY A 157 10.36 3.13 21.62
C GLY A 157 10.29 1.78 22.36
N GLY A 158 11.43 1.13 22.61
CA GLY A 158 11.50 -0.15 23.33
C GLY A 158 11.36 -1.39 22.45
N CYS A 159 11.10 -1.26 21.15
CA CYS A 159 11.07 -2.39 20.22
C CYS A 159 12.49 -2.74 19.74
N ALA A 160 12.99 -3.90 20.14
CA ALA A 160 14.37 -4.33 19.85
C ALA A 160 14.54 -4.83 18.41
N VAL A 161 14.63 -3.89 17.47
CA VAL A 161 14.92 -4.16 16.05
C VAL A 161 16.42 -4.24 15.82
N ARG A 162 16.89 -5.30 15.19
CA ARG A 162 18.29 -5.42 14.76
C ARG A 162 18.52 -4.59 13.50
N THR A 163 19.45 -3.64 13.57
CA THR A 163 19.70 -2.67 12.48
C THR A 163 20.36 -3.28 11.24
N ASN A 164 20.92 -4.49 11.34
CA ASN A 164 21.62 -5.18 10.25
C ASN A 164 20.76 -6.18 9.48
N ASP A 165 19.67 -6.69 10.07
CA ASP A 165 18.82 -7.71 9.44
C ASP A 165 17.31 -7.52 9.67
N GLY A 166 16.92 -6.46 10.38
CA GLY A 166 15.51 -6.08 10.60
C GLY A 166 14.76 -7.03 11.53
N LYS A 167 15.40 -8.04 12.12
CA LYS A 167 14.75 -8.96 13.06
C LYS A 167 14.30 -8.22 14.31
N ILE A 168 13.09 -8.53 14.78
CA ILE A 168 12.58 -8.01 16.05
C ILE A 168 12.79 -9.07 17.13
N ASN A 169 13.54 -8.74 18.17
CA ASN A 169 13.64 -9.57 19.36
C ASN A 169 12.49 -9.22 20.32
N LEU A 170 11.48 -10.08 20.35
CA LEU A 170 10.25 -9.86 21.09
C LEU A 170 10.49 -9.94 22.60
N ALA A 171 11.24 -10.94 23.06
CA ALA A 171 11.58 -11.06 24.49
C ALA A 171 12.40 -9.87 25.00
N GLU A 172 13.33 -9.34 24.20
CA GLU A 172 14.05 -8.10 24.51
C GLU A 172 13.13 -6.89 24.50
N SER A 173 12.19 -6.81 23.55
CA SER A 173 11.24 -5.69 23.45
C SER A 173 10.37 -5.57 24.70
N ILE A 174 9.93 -6.71 25.24
CA ILE A 174 9.20 -6.77 26.52
C ILE A 174 10.08 -6.29 27.67
N ARG A 175 11.33 -6.77 27.75
CA ARG A 175 12.29 -6.34 28.80
C ARG A 175 12.63 -4.86 28.73
N LYS A 176 12.61 -4.26 27.53
CA LYS A 176 12.75 -2.82 27.30
C LYS A 176 11.48 -2.02 27.56
N GLY A 177 10.37 -2.67 27.90
CA GLY A 177 9.12 -2.00 28.24
C GLY A 177 8.36 -1.45 27.04
N VAL A 178 8.35 -2.15 25.90
CA VAL A 178 7.59 -1.73 24.70
C VAL A 178 6.08 -1.49 24.98
N PHE A 179 5.53 -2.16 26.00
CA PHE A 179 4.17 -1.98 26.53
C PHE A 179 4.14 -1.32 27.93
N GLY A 180 5.28 -0.80 28.42
CA GLY A 180 5.43 -0.31 29.78
C GLY A 180 5.76 -1.41 30.80
N PRO A 181 5.74 -1.09 32.11
CA PRO A 181 6.27 -1.97 33.17
C PRO A 181 5.37 -3.16 33.53
N ASN A 182 4.06 -3.07 33.28
CA ASN A 182 3.08 -4.08 33.66
C ASN A 182 2.11 -4.35 32.50
N PRO A 183 2.58 -5.03 31.44
CA PRO A 183 1.74 -5.28 30.26
C PRO A 183 0.49 -6.09 30.63
N GLN A 184 -0.65 -5.66 30.13
CA GLN A 184 -1.96 -6.28 30.32
C GLN A 184 -2.41 -6.99 29.04
N ASN A 185 -3.27 -8.00 29.18
CA ASN A 185 -3.89 -8.65 28.03
C ASN A 185 -4.59 -7.61 27.15
N ASP A 186 -4.41 -7.74 25.83
CA ASP A 186 -4.88 -6.79 24.82
C ASP A 186 -4.10 -5.47 24.70
N ASP A 187 -2.98 -5.32 25.43
CA ASP A 187 -2.07 -4.20 25.18
C ASP A 187 -1.54 -4.24 23.74
N LYS A 188 -1.54 -3.06 23.11
CA LYS A 188 -1.21 -2.86 21.70
C LYS A 188 -0.17 -1.78 21.54
N LYS A 189 0.78 -2.00 20.63
CA LYS A 189 1.79 -1.01 20.27
C LYS A 189 2.04 -1.02 18.78
N GLU A 190 1.69 0.07 18.11
CA GLU A 190 2.13 0.35 16.75
C GLU A 190 3.55 0.91 16.78
N ILE A 191 4.41 0.36 15.92
CA ILE A 191 5.82 0.74 15.78
C ILE A 191 6.10 1.01 14.32
N GLU A 192 6.72 2.14 14.03
CA GLU A 192 7.25 2.45 12.71
C GLU A 192 8.72 2.03 12.63
N ILE A 193 9.06 1.28 11.57
CA ILE A 193 10.42 0.92 11.22
C ILE A 193 10.75 1.59 9.90
N LYS A 194 11.69 2.53 9.94
CA LYS A 194 12.28 3.12 8.75
C LYS A 194 13.53 2.35 8.35
N TYR A 195 13.66 2.02 7.07
CA TYR A 195 14.72 1.14 6.59
C TYR A 195 15.15 1.49 5.17
N ARG A 196 16.34 1.04 4.79
CA ARG A 196 16.82 1.01 3.41
C ARG A 196 17.20 -0.40 3.08
N ILE A 197 16.70 -0.90 1.96
CA ILE A 197 17.12 -2.18 1.41
C ILE A 197 17.87 -2.01 0.11
N ASN A 198 18.89 -2.83 -0.09
CA ASN A 198 19.69 -2.86 -1.31
C ASN A 198 18.99 -3.65 -2.42
N ASP A 199 17.79 -3.19 -2.81
CA ASP A 199 16.97 -3.73 -3.89
C ASP A 199 16.86 -2.72 -5.05
N GLY A 200 15.86 -2.88 -5.92
CA GLY A 200 15.58 -1.95 -7.01
C GLY A 200 15.24 -0.53 -6.58
N SER A 201 15.03 -0.26 -5.28
CA SER A 201 14.75 1.08 -4.75
C SER A 201 15.97 2.01 -4.72
N GLY A 202 17.17 1.48 -4.99
CA GLY A 202 18.41 2.27 -4.88
C GLY A 202 18.68 2.73 -3.45
N LYS A 203 18.23 1.95 -2.44
CA LYS A 203 18.31 2.28 -1.01
C LYS A 203 17.56 3.55 -0.64
N THR A 204 16.44 3.82 -1.30
CA THR A 204 15.54 4.92 -0.87
C THR A 204 14.96 4.58 0.50
N LEU A 205 14.70 5.61 1.31
CA LEU A 205 14.16 5.42 2.66
C LEU A 205 12.73 4.89 2.55
N ASN A 206 12.52 3.69 3.07
CA ASN A 206 11.24 3.02 3.17
C ASN A 206 10.72 3.11 4.61
N LYS A 207 9.42 2.88 4.78
CA LYS A 207 8.77 2.80 6.09
C LYS A 207 7.75 1.68 6.12
N LEU A 208 7.66 1.01 7.27
CA LEU A 208 6.68 -0.01 7.58
C LEU A 208 6.18 0.20 9.00
N LYS A 209 4.87 0.07 9.20
CA LYS A 209 4.27 -0.06 10.53
C LYS A 209 4.09 -1.52 10.90
N VAL A 210 4.27 -1.85 12.18
CA VAL A 210 4.03 -3.18 12.76
C VAL A 210 3.24 -2.99 14.05
N LEU A 211 2.18 -3.78 14.26
CA LEU A 211 1.38 -3.76 15.48
C LEU A 211 1.73 -4.97 16.34
N LEU A 212 2.29 -4.71 17.52
CA LEU A 212 2.51 -5.74 18.53
C LEU A 212 1.27 -5.85 19.41
N TYR A 213 0.90 -7.09 19.73
CA TYR A 213 -0.08 -7.42 20.76
C TYR A 213 0.60 -8.16 21.90
N TRP A 214 0.11 -7.98 23.12
CA TRP A 214 0.51 -8.75 24.29
C TRP A 214 -0.65 -9.54 24.88
N TYR A 215 -0.40 -10.82 25.15
CA TYR A 215 -1.25 -11.67 25.96
C TYR A 215 -0.39 -12.56 26.87
N ASN A 216 -0.90 -12.82 28.07
CA ASN A 216 -0.24 -13.71 29.01
C ASN A 216 -0.30 -15.17 28.55
N THR A 217 -1.45 -15.60 28.01
CA THR A 217 -1.65 -16.96 27.48
C THR A 217 -2.44 -16.93 26.17
N ILE A 218 -2.40 -18.02 25.41
CA ILE A 218 -3.19 -18.16 24.17
C ILE A 218 -4.70 -18.11 24.43
N ALA A 219 -5.16 -18.54 25.61
CA ALA A 219 -6.57 -18.52 25.99
C ALA A 219 -7.09 -17.11 26.25
N ASP A 220 -6.19 -16.16 26.53
CA ASP A 220 -6.54 -14.74 26.71
C ASP A 220 -6.73 -14.02 25.37
N VAL A 221 -6.36 -14.64 24.26
CA VAL A 221 -6.49 -14.04 22.93
C VAL A 221 -7.98 -14.01 22.54
N PRO A 222 -8.58 -12.82 22.37
CA PRO A 222 -9.98 -12.71 22.01
C PRO A 222 -10.22 -13.17 20.57
N GLN A 223 -11.42 -13.69 20.32
CA GLN A 223 -11.81 -14.25 19.01
C GLN A 223 -11.58 -13.29 17.84
N TYR A 224 -11.75 -11.98 18.06
CA TYR A 224 -11.58 -10.99 17.00
C TYR A 224 -10.13 -10.94 16.46
N VAL A 225 -9.12 -11.26 17.28
CA VAL A 225 -7.72 -11.31 16.81
C VAL A 225 -7.53 -12.49 15.86
N TRP A 226 -8.12 -13.64 16.17
CA TRP A 226 -8.14 -14.79 15.27
C TRP A 226 -8.87 -14.49 13.96
N GLU A 227 -9.99 -13.76 14.02
CA GLU A 227 -10.71 -13.30 12.82
C GLU A 227 -9.80 -12.44 11.93
N ILE A 228 -9.11 -11.44 12.50
CA ILE A 228 -8.18 -10.57 11.77
C ILE A 228 -7.12 -11.40 11.01
N LEU A 229 -6.54 -12.40 11.65
CA LEU A 229 -5.50 -13.25 11.06
C LEU A 229 -6.03 -14.14 9.92
N ASN A 230 -7.23 -14.70 10.11
CA ASN A 230 -7.89 -15.54 9.11
C ASN A 230 -8.30 -14.73 7.86
N ASP A 231 -8.88 -13.55 8.07
CA ASP A 231 -9.32 -12.67 6.99
C ASP A 231 -8.14 -12.26 6.11
N ARG A 232 -7.01 -11.88 6.72
CA ARG A 232 -5.77 -11.51 6.03
C ARG A 232 -5.18 -12.63 5.18
N THR A 233 -5.25 -13.86 5.68
CA THR A 233 -4.79 -15.06 4.96
C THR A 233 -5.66 -15.35 3.73
N SER A 234 -6.96 -15.10 3.83
CA SER A 234 -7.91 -15.29 2.72
C SER A 234 -7.81 -14.22 1.63
N GLN A 235 -7.41 -13.00 2.00
CA GLN A 235 -7.38 -11.82 1.12
C GLN A 235 -6.10 -11.65 0.29
N GLY A 236 -5.07 -12.49 0.51
CA GLY A 236 -3.85 -12.51 -0.32
C GLY A 236 -2.91 -11.30 -0.14
N VAL A 237 -3.03 -10.59 0.98
CA VAL A 237 -2.24 -9.39 1.32
C VAL A 237 -0.81 -9.73 1.76
N PHE A 238 -0.58 -10.95 2.27
CA PHE A 238 0.71 -11.46 2.75
C PHE A 238 1.12 -12.77 2.05
N LEU A 239 2.42 -13.07 2.06
CA LEU A 239 2.97 -14.31 1.49
C LEU A 239 2.46 -15.53 2.28
N ARG A 240 1.78 -16.45 1.58
CA ARG A 240 1.29 -17.70 2.17
C ARG A 240 2.46 -18.67 2.45
N ASN A 241 2.71 -18.99 3.72
CA ASN A 241 3.33 -20.28 4.07
C ASN A 241 2.22 -21.35 4.07
N GLY A 242 2.46 -22.48 3.38
CA GLY A 242 1.44 -23.46 3.02
C GLY A 242 0.69 -24.17 4.17
N ASN A 243 -0.42 -24.84 3.77
CA ASN A 243 -1.51 -25.51 4.50
C ASN A 243 -2.58 -24.54 5.05
N THR A 244 -3.89 -24.62 4.76
CA THR A 244 -4.77 -25.71 4.29
C THR A 244 -6.17 -25.16 3.92
N ALA A 245 -6.99 -26.04 3.34
CA ALA A 245 -8.47 -26.07 3.38
C ALA A 245 -9.27 -25.04 2.57
N THR A 246 -9.80 -25.54 1.44
CA THR A 246 -11.07 -25.12 0.84
C THR A 246 -12.19 -25.11 1.87
N ASN A 247 -12.66 -23.93 2.26
CA ASN A 247 -13.98 -23.77 2.86
C ASN A 247 -14.77 -22.70 2.11
N ASN A 248 -16.04 -23.01 1.94
CA ASN A 248 -16.97 -22.43 0.98
C ASN A 248 -17.18 -20.92 1.13
N ALA A 249 -17.29 -20.27 -0.02
CA ALA A 249 -17.79 -18.91 -0.17
C ALA A 249 -19.24 -18.82 0.33
N GLY A 250 -19.41 -18.31 1.55
CA GLY A 250 -20.65 -17.73 2.03
C GLY A 250 -20.52 -16.21 1.96
N LEU A 251 -21.55 -15.53 1.45
CA LEU A 251 -21.70 -14.07 1.51
C LEU A 251 -21.56 -13.62 2.97
N GLN A 252 -20.38 -13.12 3.34
CA GLN A 252 -20.21 -12.27 4.49
C GLN A 252 -20.39 -10.84 3.99
N THR A 253 -21.38 -10.15 4.55
CA THR A 253 -21.46 -8.69 4.55
C THR A 253 -20.05 -8.18 4.88
N GLU A 254 -19.43 -7.43 3.97
CA GLU A 254 -18.07 -6.89 4.13
C GLU A 254 -18.02 -6.01 5.40
N LYS A 255 -17.78 -6.65 6.54
CA LYS A 255 -17.29 -5.99 7.75
C LYS A 255 -15.98 -5.37 7.30
N GLU A 256 -15.92 -4.03 7.24
CA GLU A 256 -14.76 -3.25 6.80
C GLU A 256 -13.46 -3.96 7.22
N ALA A 257 -12.85 -4.65 6.26
CA ALA A 257 -11.66 -5.42 6.53
C ALA A 257 -10.54 -4.41 6.78
N ARG A 258 -9.84 -4.53 7.93
CA ARG A 258 -8.70 -3.67 8.28
C ARG A 258 -7.41 -4.48 8.25
N PRO A 259 -6.75 -4.71 7.11
CA PRO A 259 -5.60 -5.57 7.08
C PRO A 259 -4.30 -4.78 7.01
N ARG A 260 -4.15 -3.75 7.85
CA ARG A 260 -2.85 -3.18 8.25
C ARG A 260 -2.88 -2.57 9.65
N PRO A 261 -1.72 -2.47 10.31
CA PRO A 261 -0.40 -3.04 9.96
C PRO A 261 -0.29 -4.56 10.24
N PRO A 262 0.81 -5.25 9.85
CA PRO A 262 1.07 -6.64 10.24
C PRO A 262 1.04 -6.80 11.76
N CYS A 263 0.49 -7.92 12.21
CA CYS A 263 0.23 -8.22 13.61
C CYS A 263 1.24 -9.24 14.14
N VAL A 264 2.07 -8.82 15.08
CA VAL A 264 2.95 -9.72 15.83
C VAL A 264 2.33 -9.94 17.19
N ILE A 265 1.77 -11.12 17.41
CA ILE A 265 1.07 -11.45 18.65
C ILE A 265 2.02 -12.16 19.59
N ILE A 266 2.33 -11.53 20.72
CA ILE A 266 3.26 -12.07 21.72
C ILE A 266 2.45 -12.78 22.80
N ILE A 267 2.75 -14.07 22.98
CA ILE A 267 2.19 -14.90 24.06
C ILE A 267 3.29 -15.16 25.08
N ALA A 268 3.10 -14.69 26.31
CA ALA A 268 4.12 -14.78 27.35
C ALA A 268 4.39 -16.23 27.79
N ASN A 269 3.32 -16.98 28.07
CA ASN A 269 3.35 -18.33 28.66
C ASN A 269 2.63 -19.35 27.78
#